data_AF-A0A172T653-F1
#
_entry.id   AF-A0A172T653-F1
#
_cell.length_a   1.000
_cell.length_b   1.000
_cell.length_c   1.000
_cell.angle_alpha   90.00
_cell.angle_beta   90.00
_cell.angle_gamma   90.00
#
_symmetry.space_group_name_H-M   'P 1'
#
loop_
_entity.id
_entity.type
_entity.pdbx_description
1 polymer ?
#
loop_
_entity_poly.entity_id
_entity_poly.type
_entity_poly.pdbx_seq_one_letter_code
_entity_poly.pdbx_strand_id
1 'polypeptide(L)'
;MTQNDDRDALPVNPVLSVRTEQGAEHTPAEQGDAPADFAQRPIPPMSTPSTEGLSAGEVSTMLGGDASMTEANEALGTAEGLNTITES
;
A
#
# COMPACT_ATOMS: atom_id res chain seq x y z
N MET A 1 17.62 -36.79 32.44
CA MET A 1 16.64 -35.75 32.81
C MET A 1 15.56 -35.77 31.75
N THR A 2 14.45 -36.47 31.99
CA THR A 2 13.29 -36.50 31.08
C THR A 2 12.35 -35.39 31.51
N GLN A 3 12.29 -34.33 30.71
CA GLN A 3 11.45 -33.16 30.94
C GLN A 3 10.03 -33.56 30.53
N ASN A 4 9.15 -33.80 31.52
CA ASN A 4 7.73 -33.97 31.25
C ASN A 4 7.21 -32.66 30.66
N ASP A 5 6.64 -32.74 29.45
CA ASP A 5 5.97 -31.62 28.80
C ASP A 5 4.59 -31.43 29.47
N ASP A 6 4.61 -30.91 30.69
CA ASP A 6 3.44 -30.58 31.53
C ASP A 6 2.77 -29.28 31.04
N ARG A 7 2.56 -29.17 29.72
CA ARG A 7 1.60 -28.19 29.19
C ARG A 7 0.20 -28.73 29.44
N ASP A 8 -0.25 -28.56 30.68
CA ASP A 8 -1.64 -28.77 31.09
C ASP A 8 -2.56 -28.11 30.04
N ALA A 9 -3.18 -28.95 29.21
CA ALA A 9 -4.12 -28.48 28.22
C ALA A 9 -5.30 -27.85 28.97
N LEU A 10 -5.45 -26.53 28.82
CA LEU A 10 -6.54 -25.80 29.47
C LEU A 10 -7.89 -26.44 29.10
N PRO A 11 -8.82 -26.58 30.06
CA PRO A 11 -10.10 -27.22 29.81
C PRO A 11 -10.90 -26.41 28.76
N VAL A 12 -11.18 -27.04 27.63
CA VAL A 12 -12.01 -26.44 26.57
C VAL A 12 -13.45 -26.38 27.07
N ASN A 13 -14.01 -25.18 27.18
CA ASN A 13 -15.39 -25.02 27.65
C ASN A 13 -16.36 -25.61 26.61
N PRO A 14 -17.16 -26.65 26.95
CA PRO A 14 -18.04 -27.32 26.00
C PRO A 14 -19.21 -26.45 25.52
N VAL A 15 -19.50 -25.35 26.21
CA VAL A 15 -20.55 -24.39 25.84
C VAL A 15 -20.07 -23.42 24.75
N LEU A 16 -18.75 -23.29 24.56
CA LEU A 16 -18.14 -22.50 23.49
C LEU A 16 -18.05 -23.34 22.22
N SER A 17 -19.20 -23.75 21.68
CA SER A 17 -19.26 -24.28 20.32
C SER A 17 -19.01 -23.12 19.35
N VAL A 18 -18.09 -23.30 18.40
CA VAL A 18 -17.90 -22.36 17.29
C VAL A 18 -19.26 -22.21 16.60
N ARG A 19 -19.75 -20.96 16.49
CA ARG A 19 -20.97 -20.66 15.75
C ARG A 19 -20.78 -21.28 14.36
N THR A 20 -21.53 -22.32 14.02
CA THR A 20 -21.60 -22.78 12.63
C THR A 20 -22.16 -21.59 11.87
N GLU A 21 -21.33 -20.96 11.04
CA GLU A 21 -21.82 -19.98 10.09
C GLU A 21 -22.88 -20.69 9.29
N GLN A 22 -24.15 -20.44 9.64
CA GLN A 22 -25.29 -20.87 8.87
C GLN A 22 -25.09 -20.16 7.55
N GLY A 23 -24.55 -20.90 6.57
CA GLY A 23 -24.07 -20.34 5.32
C GLY A 23 -25.17 -19.47 4.75
N ALA A 24 -25.03 -18.16 4.94
CA ALA A 24 -25.77 -17.23 4.12
C ALA A 24 -25.29 -17.58 2.72
N GLU A 25 -26.18 -18.14 1.91
CA GLU A 25 -25.88 -18.36 0.50
C GLU A 25 -25.39 -17.02 -0.02
N HIS A 26 -24.10 -16.96 -0.31
CA HIS A 26 -23.48 -15.76 -0.81
C HIS A 26 -24.00 -15.59 -2.23
N THR A 27 -25.09 -14.84 -2.39
CA THR A 27 -25.59 -14.41 -3.69
C THR A 27 -24.81 -13.16 -4.07
N PRO A 28 -23.80 -13.26 -4.95
CA PRO A 28 -23.09 -12.08 -5.41
C PRO A 28 -24.06 -11.21 -6.19
N ALA A 29 -24.05 -9.90 -5.94
CA ALA A 29 -24.75 -8.97 -6.83
C ALA A 29 -24.02 -8.96 -8.17
N GLU A 30 -24.75 -9.19 -9.26
CA GLU A 30 -24.19 -9.05 -10.61
C GLU A 30 -24.08 -7.57 -10.98
N GLN A 31 -23.05 -7.26 -11.79
CA GLN A 31 -22.97 -5.95 -12.43
C GLN A 31 -24.00 -5.91 -13.57
N GLY A 32 -24.96 -4.99 -13.48
CA GLY A 32 -25.96 -4.79 -14.53
C GLY A 32 -25.38 -4.24 -15.83
N ASP A 33 -26.24 -4.12 -16.85
CA ASP A 33 -25.84 -3.65 -18.17
C ASP A 33 -25.17 -2.27 -18.14
N ALA A 34 -24.26 -2.06 -19.11
CA ALA A 34 -23.69 -0.74 -19.34
C ALA A 34 -24.80 0.27 -19.69
N PRO A 35 -24.65 1.56 -19.30
CA PRO A 35 -25.60 2.59 -19.68
C PRO A 35 -25.80 2.66 -21.20
N ALA A 36 -27.06 2.69 -21.64
CA ALA A 36 -27.42 2.69 -23.08
C ALA A 36 -26.84 3.89 -23.86
N ASP A 37 -26.53 4.97 -23.16
CA ASP A 37 -26.01 6.22 -23.70
C ASP A 37 -24.47 6.29 -23.69
N PHE A 38 -23.75 5.26 -23.21
CA PHE A 38 -22.30 5.30 -23.04
C PHE A 38 -21.55 5.79 -24.30
N ALA A 39 -21.95 5.30 -25.48
CA ALA A 39 -21.35 5.67 -26.77
C ALA A 39 -21.67 7.11 -27.21
N GLN A 40 -22.68 7.75 -26.61
CA GLN A 40 -23.14 9.09 -26.96
C GLN A 40 -22.59 10.16 -26.00
N ARG A 41 -21.91 9.76 -24.93
CA ARG A 41 -21.38 10.68 -23.94
C ARG A 41 -20.19 11.45 -24.53
N PRO A 42 -20.16 12.79 -24.38
CA PRO A 42 -19.01 13.57 -24.81
C PRO A 42 -17.79 13.19 -23.95
N ILE A 43 -16.65 13.02 -24.62
CA ILE A 43 -15.37 12.81 -23.94
C ILE A 43 -15.04 14.11 -23.19
N PRO A 44 -14.76 14.07 -21.88
CA PRO A 44 -14.36 15.26 -21.14
C PRO A 44 -13.08 15.85 -21.76
N PRO A 45 -12.90 17.17 -21.74
CA PRO A 45 -11.68 17.77 -22.24
C PRO A 45 -10.49 17.26 -21.42
N MET A 46 -9.57 16.53 -22.07
CA MET A 46 -8.30 16.15 -21.47
C MET A 46 -7.23 17.13 -21.92
N SER A 47 -6.46 17.65 -20.97
CA SER A 47 -5.21 18.34 -21.29
C SER A 47 -4.26 17.36 -21.97
N THR A 48 -3.73 17.74 -23.12
CA THR A 48 -2.64 16.97 -23.75
C THR A 48 -1.42 17.03 -22.83
N PRO A 49 -0.76 15.91 -22.53
CA PRO A 49 0.49 15.94 -21.79
C PRO A 49 1.49 16.80 -22.56
N SER A 50 2.26 17.62 -21.83
CA SER A 50 3.34 18.38 -22.46
C SER A 50 4.37 17.43 -23.05
N THR A 51 4.86 17.74 -24.25
CA THR A 51 6.03 17.07 -24.84
C THR A 51 7.34 17.74 -24.45
N GLU A 52 7.27 18.91 -23.79
CA GLU A 52 8.43 19.60 -23.26
C GLU A 52 8.91 18.85 -22.01
N GLY A 53 10.20 18.53 -21.97
CA GLY A 53 10.80 17.91 -20.80
C GLY A 53 10.75 18.85 -19.60
N LEU A 54 10.64 18.29 -18.40
CA LEU A 54 10.71 19.06 -17.16
C LEU A 54 12.09 19.69 -17.01
N SER A 55 12.12 20.96 -16.60
CA SER A 55 13.36 21.60 -16.18
C SER A 55 13.90 20.96 -14.89
N ALA A 56 15.20 21.11 -14.64
CA ALA A 56 15.82 20.62 -13.40
C ALA A 56 15.15 21.20 -12.13
N GLY A 57 14.66 22.44 -12.19
CA GLY A 57 13.94 23.07 -11.08
C GLY A 57 12.57 22.47 -10.84
N GLU A 58 11.83 22.13 -11.90
CA GLU A 58 10.53 21.46 -11.80
C GLU A 58 10.69 20.03 -11.27
N VAL A 59 11.71 19.30 -11.74
CA VAL A 59 12.04 17.98 -11.20
C VAL A 59 12.38 18.07 -9.72
N SER A 60 13.25 19.01 -9.31
CA SER A 60 13.61 19.21 -7.91
C SER A 60 12.41 19.54 -7.03
N THR A 61 11.49 20.37 -7.53
CA THR A 61 10.25 20.71 -6.83
C THR A 61 9.34 19.50 -6.65
N MET A 62 9.20 18.66 -7.70
CA MET A 62 8.40 17.43 -7.62
C MET A 62 9.02 16.39 -6.69
N LEU A 63 10.35 16.32 -6.62
CA LEU A 63 11.07 15.40 -5.76
C LEU A 63 11.12 15.86 -4.29
N GLY A 64 10.56 17.03 -3.97
CA GLY A 64 10.58 17.58 -2.62
C GLY A 64 11.99 18.01 -2.22
N GLY A 65 12.64 18.80 -3.07
CA GLY A 65 14.00 19.33 -2.90
C GLY A 65 14.17 20.31 -1.73
N ASP A 66 13.81 19.90 -0.52
CA ASP A 66 14.27 20.54 0.70
C ASP A 66 15.68 20.03 1.01
N ALA A 67 16.66 20.94 0.93
CA ALA A 67 18.05 20.67 1.34
C ALA A 67 18.14 20.09 2.78
N SER A 68 17.16 20.41 3.63
CA SER A 68 16.99 19.88 4.98
C SER A 68 16.81 18.35 5.02
N MET A 69 16.08 17.76 4.06
CA MET A 69 15.90 16.30 3.98
C MET A 69 17.19 15.61 3.55
N THR A 70 17.95 16.22 2.65
CA THR A 70 19.25 15.70 2.20
C THR A 70 20.25 15.68 3.36
N GLU A 71 20.35 16.77 4.13
CA GLU A 71 21.27 16.86 5.27
C GLU A 71 20.91 15.87 6.39
N ALA A 72 19.61 15.72 6.70
CA ALA A 72 19.15 14.75 7.70
C ALA A 72 19.45 13.31 7.30
N ASN A 73 19.26 12.97 6.01
CA ASN A 73 19.56 11.65 5.49
C ASN A 73 21.08 11.36 5.42
N GLU A 74 21.91 12.37 5.14
CA GLU A 74 23.38 12.26 5.21
C GLU A 74 23.87 12.02 6.65
N ALA A 75 23.31 12.76 7.61
CA ALA A 75 23.64 12.59 9.03
C ALA A 75 23.27 11.18 9.54
N LEU A 76 22.11 10.67 9.14
CA LEU A 76 21.67 9.31 9.47
C LEU A 76 22.56 8.26 8.79
N GLY A 77 22.84 8.41 7.50
CA GLY A 77 23.72 7.49 6.77
C GLY A 77 25.13 7.42 7.38
N THR A 78 25.69 8.56 7.80
CA THR A 78 26.96 8.61 8.51
C THR A 78 26.89 7.90 9.87
N ALA A 79 25.79 8.08 10.62
CA ALA A 79 25.58 7.39 11.90
C ALA A 79 25.40 5.87 11.74
N GLU A 80 24.85 5.42 10.61
CA GLU A 80 24.65 4.00 10.27
C GLU A 80 25.86 3.38 9.54
N GLY A 81 26.91 4.15 9.29
CA GLY A 81 28.11 3.68 8.59
C GLY A 81 27.90 3.43 7.09
N LEU A 82 26.85 3.98 6.50
CA LEU A 82 26.57 3.93 5.07
C LEU A 82 27.37 5.03 4.36
N ASN A 83 28.10 4.67 3.30
CA ASN A 83 28.65 5.68 2.39
C ASN A 83 27.54 6.17 1.47
N THR A 84 26.93 7.29 1.81
CA THR A 84 25.86 7.92 1.03
C THR A 84 26.40 8.66 -0.21
N ILE A 85 27.71 8.88 -0.29
CA ILE A 85 28.38 9.42 -1.48
C ILE A 85 28.73 8.25 -2.38
N THR A 86 27.76 7.81 -3.18
CA THR A 86 28.05 6.92 -4.32
C THR A 86 28.55 7.80 -5.46
N GLU A 87 29.83 7.69 -5.82
CA GLU A 87 30.40 8.34 -7.00
C GLU A 87 29.63 7.89 -8.26
N SER A 88 29.32 8.84 -9.15
CA SER A 88 28.84 8.61 -10.52
C SER A 88 29.93 8.99 -11.52
#